data_AF-R7TZD5-F1
#
_entry.id   AF-R7TZD5-F1
#
_cell.length_a   1.000
_cell.length_b   1.000
_cell.length_c   1.000
_cell.angle_alpha   90.00
_cell.angle_beta   90.00
_cell.angle_gamma   90.00
#
_symmetry.space_group_name_H-M   'P 1'
#
loop_
_entity.id
_entity.type
_entity.pdbx_description
1 polymer ?
#
loop_
_entity_poly.entity_id
_entity_poly.type
_entity_poly.pdbx_seq_one_letter_code
_entity_poly.pdbx_strand_id
1 'polypeptide(L)'
;VFTKVYKEEQRKFMLNTYHKVLAVRHPVLRLISAYKDKFFDILYSQRHNEHIIETYRTAPVDPFSPYVNRPTWLEFMHFVLEHEKSQGDVHWMRYESLCQPCKHNYDSIIKLETIDEDVKDFLRF
;
A
#
# COMPACT_ATOMS: atom_id res chain seq x y z
N VAL A 1 -8.99 -8.03 -6.57
CA VAL A 1 -9.18 -9.36 -5.94
C VAL A 1 -10.65 -9.69 -5.77
N PHE A 2 -11.44 -8.86 -5.06
CA PHE A 2 -12.89 -9.05 -4.89
C PHE A 2 -13.66 -9.29 -6.20
N THR A 3 -13.37 -8.53 -7.25
CA THR A 3 -14.00 -8.67 -8.57
C THR A 3 -13.56 -9.90 -9.36
N LYS A 4 -12.39 -10.47 -9.05
CA LYS A 4 -11.83 -11.64 -9.75
C LYS A 4 -12.22 -12.97 -9.09
N VAL A 5 -12.55 -12.95 -7.79
CA VAL A 5 -12.83 -14.16 -6.99
C VAL A 5 -14.32 -14.49 -6.92
N TYR A 6 -15.19 -13.47 -6.84
CA TYR A 6 -16.62 -13.67 -6.60
C TYR A 6 -17.46 -13.31 -7.84
N LYS A 7 -18.50 -14.12 -8.09
CA LYS A 7 -19.50 -13.82 -9.14
C LYS A 7 -20.27 -12.55 -8.78
N GLU A 8 -20.88 -11.91 -9.79
CA GLU A 8 -21.56 -10.64 -9.60
C GLU A 8 -22.68 -10.69 -8.56
N GLU A 9 -23.47 -11.76 -8.54
CA GLU A 9 -24.55 -11.96 -7.57
C GLU A 9 -24.00 -12.06 -6.13
N GLN A 10 -22.94 -12.85 -5.92
CA GLN A 10 -22.28 -12.97 -4.62
C GLN A 10 -21.71 -11.62 -4.16
N ARG A 11 -21.12 -10.86 -5.08
CA ARG A 11 -20.61 -9.52 -4.76
C ARG A 11 -21.73 -8.58 -4.36
N LYS A 12 -22.86 -8.57 -5.07
CA LYS A 12 -24.04 -7.76 -4.72
C LYS A 12 -24.57 -8.15 -3.36
N PHE A 13 -24.70 -9.45 -3.09
CA PHE A 13 -25.10 -9.96 -1.79
C PHE A 13 -24.16 -9.43 -0.69
N MET A 14 -22.85 -9.68 -0.79
CA MET A 14 -21.87 -9.22 0.20
C MET A 14 -21.88 -7.69 0.39
N LEU A 15 -21.94 -6.92 -0.71
CA LEU A 15 -21.96 -5.46 -0.63
C LEU A 15 -23.21 -4.92 0.07
N ASN A 16 -24.32 -5.66 0.03
CA ASN A 16 -25.60 -5.29 0.63
C ASN A 16 -25.83 -5.87 2.02
N THR A 17 -25.17 -6.98 2.39
CA THR A 17 -25.47 -7.70 3.64
C THR A 17 -24.32 -7.74 4.64
N TYR A 18 -23.07 -7.59 4.20
CA TYR A 18 -21.91 -7.69 5.10
C TYR A 18 -21.54 -6.32 5.66
N HIS A 19 -21.02 -6.32 6.88
CA HIS A 19 -20.37 -5.15 7.46
C HIS A 19 -19.04 -4.89 6.77
N LYS A 20 -18.90 -3.72 6.14
CA LYS A 20 -17.71 -3.34 5.37
C LYS A 20 -16.83 -2.42 6.20
N VAL A 21 -15.61 -2.87 6.46
CA VAL A 21 -14.58 -2.09 7.16
C VAL A 21 -13.52 -1.61 6.18
N LEU A 22 -13.14 -0.34 6.27
CA LEU A 22 -11.98 0.22 5.58
C LEU A 22 -10.91 0.64 6.60
N ALA A 23 -9.75 -0.02 6.57
CA ALA A 23 -8.60 0.40 7.36
C ALA A 23 -7.74 1.41 6.58
N VAL A 24 -7.47 2.58 7.16
CA VAL A 24 -6.70 3.66 6.56
C VAL A 24 -5.51 4.10 7.43
N ARG A 25 -4.52 4.74 6.82
CA ARG A 25 -3.37 5.34 7.50
C ARG A 25 -3.00 6.64 6.80
N HIS A 26 -2.38 7.57 7.53
CA HIS A 26 -1.79 8.78 6.96
C HIS A 26 -0.92 8.43 5.74
N PRO A 27 -1.13 9.07 4.57
CA PRO A 27 -0.51 8.65 3.31
C PRO A 27 1.01 8.54 3.38
N VAL A 28 1.68 9.51 4.02
CA VAL A 28 3.14 9.53 4.17
C VAL A 28 3.63 8.38 5.06
N LEU A 29 2.94 8.12 6.19
CA LEU A 29 3.33 7.04 7.09
C LEU A 29 3.16 5.67 6.43
N ARG A 30 2.13 5.53 5.59
CA ARG A 30 1.92 4.32 4.79
C ARG A 30 3.07 4.09 3.80
N LEU A 31 3.49 5.13 3.08
CA LEU A 31 4.61 5.04 2.13
C LEU A 31 5.95 4.74 2.83
N ILE A 32 6.22 5.36 3.98
CA ILE A 32 7.41 5.05 4.78
C ILE A 32 7.40 3.59 5.25
N SER A 33 6.23 3.11 5.70
CA SER A 33 6.05 1.71 6.09
C SER A 33 6.34 0.76 4.94
N ALA A 34 5.79 1.05 3.75
CA ALA A 34 6.02 0.26 2.55
C ALA A 34 7.50 0.26 2.12
N TYR A 35 8.17 1.42 2.17
CA TYR A 35 9.59 1.54 1.86
C TYR A 35 10.45 0.67 2.80
N LYS A 36 10.17 0.73 4.11
CA LYS A 36 10.88 -0.12 5.09
C LYS A 36 10.61 -1.60 4.85
N ASP A 37 9.35 -1.99 4.67
CA ASP A 37 8.94 -3.36 4.39
C ASP A 37 9.67 -3.94 3.17
N LYS A 38 9.68 -3.22 2.05
CA LYS A 38 10.24 -3.73 0.79
C LYS A 38 11.76 -3.71 0.69
N PHE A 39 12.41 -2.69 1.26
CA PHE A 39 13.83 -2.45 0.99
C PHE A 39 14.75 -2.74 2.17
N PHE A 40 14.20 -2.97 3.37
CA PHE A 40 15.00 -3.25 4.56
C PHE A 40 14.79 -4.66 5.11
N ASP A 41 13.73 -5.36 4.71
CA ASP A 41 13.55 -6.77 5.01
C ASP A 41 14.33 -7.63 3.99
N ILE A 42 15.03 -8.64 4.50
CA ILE A 42 15.97 -9.51 3.77
C ILE A 42 15.21 -10.46 2.83
N LEU A 43 13.90 -10.64 3.05
CA LEU A 43 13.05 -11.58 2.31
C LEU A 43 12.46 -11.03 1.00
N TYR A 44 12.63 -9.74 0.69
CA TYR A 44 12.02 -9.13 -0.49
C TYR A 44 12.90 -9.17 -1.75
N SER A 45 12.21 -9.31 -2.90
CA SER A 45 12.79 -9.48 -4.23
C SER A 45 13.73 -8.33 -4.63
N GLN A 46 15.00 -8.68 -4.87
CA GLN A 46 16.03 -7.76 -5.38
C GLN A 46 15.66 -7.11 -6.73
N ARG A 47 14.77 -7.72 -7.54
CA ARG A 47 14.42 -7.20 -8.87
C ARG A 47 13.73 -5.83 -8.86
N HIS A 48 12.91 -5.54 -7.85
CA HIS A 48 12.31 -4.20 -7.75
C HIS A 48 13.36 -3.15 -7.39
N ASN A 49 14.36 -3.53 -6.59
CA ASN A 49 15.44 -2.64 -6.19
C ASN A 49 16.27 -2.28 -7.42
N GLU A 50 16.71 -3.28 -8.18
CA GLU A 50 17.51 -3.09 -9.40
C GLU A 50 16.81 -2.12 -10.36
N HIS A 51 15.54 -2.37 -10.69
CA HIS A 51 14.81 -1.51 -11.63
C HIS A 51 14.70 -0.05 -11.15
N ILE A 52 14.36 0.19 -9.88
CA ILE A 52 14.25 1.55 -9.33
C ILE A 52 15.63 2.22 -9.32
N ILE A 53 16.67 1.49 -8.93
CA ILE A 53 18.04 2.00 -8.90
C ILE A 53 18.51 2.38 -10.30
N GLU A 54 18.40 1.47 -11.27
CA GLU A 54 18.80 1.70 -12.66
C GLU A 54 18.07 2.89 -13.28
N THR A 55 16.81 3.12 -12.89
CA THR A 55 15.98 4.19 -13.46
C THR A 55 16.28 5.56 -12.85
N TYR A 56 16.44 5.65 -11.53
CA TYR A 56 16.43 6.93 -10.81
C TYR A 56 17.77 7.35 -10.22
N ARG A 57 18.76 6.46 -10.15
CA ARG A 57 20.06 6.77 -9.53
C ARG A 57 20.98 7.51 -10.48
N THR A 58 21.26 8.76 -10.14
CA THR A 58 22.13 9.64 -10.96
C THR A 58 23.50 9.90 -10.32
N ALA A 59 23.62 9.69 -9.00
CA ALA A 59 24.86 9.94 -8.27
C ALA A 59 25.64 8.63 -8.02
N PRO A 60 26.99 8.68 -8.04
CA PRO A 60 27.82 7.54 -7.65
C PRO A 60 27.56 7.18 -6.18
N VAL A 61 27.43 5.89 -5.90
CA VAL A 61 27.23 5.35 -4.55
C VAL A 61 28.49 4.62 -4.14
N ASP A 62 28.84 4.75 -2.86
CA ASP A 62 29.91 3.95 -2.25
C ASP A 62 29.60 2.44 -2.42
N PRO A 63 30.42 1.68 -3.18
CA PRO A 63 30.20 0.25 -3.38
C PRO A 63 30.31 -0.55 -2.08
N PHE A 64 30.91 0.00 -1.03
CA PHE A 64 31.01 -0.64 0.28
C PHE A 64 29.83 -0.32 1.20
N SER A 65 28.90 0.55 0.79
CA SER A 65 27.71 0.88 1.57
C SER A 65 26.79 -0.34 1.69
N PRO A 66 26.31 -0.68 2.91
CA PRO A 66 25.32 -1.76 3.07
C PRO A 66 23.98 -1.44 2.41
N TYR A 67 23.77 -0.21 1.96
CA TYR A 67 22.57 0.26 1.28
C TYR A 67 22.73 0.39 -0.24
N VAL A 68 23.88 0.01 -0.81
CA VAL A 68 24.17 0.17 -2.24
C VAL A 68 23.11 -0.47 -3.15
N ASN A 69 22.59 -1.64 -2.76
CA ASN A 69 21.57 -2.38 -3.51
C ASN A 69 20.13 -2.07 -3.07
N ARG A 70 19.91 -0.92 -2.43
CA ARG A 70 18.60 -0.47 -1.97
C ARG A 70 18.27 0.88 -2.59
N PRO A 71 17.06 1.09 -3.10
CA PRO A 71 16.59 2.42 -3.46
C PRO A 71 16.65 3.34 -2.24
N THR A 72 16.99 4.61 -2.46
CA THR A 72 16.80 5.65 -1.47
C THR A 72 15.31 6.01 -1.35
N TRP A 73 14.96 6.74 -0.29
CA TRP A 73 13.60 7.25 -0.12
C TRP A 73 13.14 8.11 -1.32
N LEU A 74 14.03 8.95 -1.87
CA LEU A 74 13.69 9.81 -3.01
C LEU A 74 13.50 9.00 -4.30
N GLU A 75 14.39 8.05 -4.58
CA GLU A 75 14.26 7.15 -5.74
C GLU A 75 12.94 6.36 -5.67
N PHE A 76 12.58 5.84 -4.49
CA PHE A 76 11.28 5.19 -4.27
C PHE A 76 10.10 6.15 -4.49
N MET A 77 10.17 7.39 -4.00
CA MET A 77 9.08 8.35 -4.19
C MET A 77 8.89 8.71 -5.67
N HIS A 78 9.98 8.90 -6.44
CA HIS A 78 9.90 9.09 -7.88
C HIS A 78 9.24 7.90 -8.58
N PHE A 79 9.65 6.68 -8.23
CA PHE A 79 9.04 5.46 -8.74
C PHE A 79 7.53 5.40 -8.48
N VAL A 80 7.09 5.67 -7.24
CA VAL A 80 5.66 5.63 -6.86
C VAL A 80 4.85 6.66 -7.64
N LEU A 81 5.38 7.86 -7.84
CA LEU A 81 4.68 8.94 -8.56
C LEU A 81 4.52 8.65 -10.06
N GLU A 82 5.50 7.98 -10.68
CA GLU A 82 5.47 7.69 -12.11
C GLU A 82 4.73 6.38 -12.46
N HIS A 83 4.74 5.38 -11.57
CA HIS A 83 4.24 4.02 -11.85
C HIS A 83 2.91 3.67 -11.18
N GLU A 84 2.21 4.66 -10.60
CA GLU A 84 0.98 4.47 -9.82
C GLU A 84 -0.13 3.71 -10.58
N LYS A 85 -0.24 3.89 -11.90
CA LYS A 85 -1.43 3.49 -12.67
C LYS A 85 -1.38 2.11 -13.34
N SER A 86 -0.21 1.55 -13.63
CA SER A 86 -0.13 0.36 -14.49
C SER A 86 0.25 -0.94 -13.77
N GLN A 87 0.91 -0.89 -12.61
CA GLN A 87 1.46 -2.06 -11.89
C GLN A 87 1.61 -1.84 -10.36
N GLY A 88 0.87 -0.89 -9.77
CA GLY A 88 1.11 -0.48 -8.38
C GLY A 88 0.94 -1.62 -7.37
N ASP A 89 1.92 -1.82 -6.49
CA ASP A 89 1.78 -2.68 -5.32
C ASP A 89 0.74 -2.07 -4.36
N VAL A 90 -0.11 -2.92 -3.78
CA VAL A 90 -1.16 -2.54 -2.83
C VAL A 90 -0.66 -1.67 -1.67
N HIS A 91 0.62 -1.78 -1.31
CA HIS A 91 1.24 -1.01 -0.24
C HIS A 91 1.39 0.50 -0.57
N TRP A 92 1.52 0.88 -1.85
CA TRP A 92 1.62 2.29 -2.26
C TRP A 92 0.53 2.76 -3.25
N MET A 93 -0.34 1.87 -3.73
CA MET A 93 -1.55 2.27 -4.47
C MET A 93 -2.48 3.16 -3.63
N ARG A 94 -3.07 4.21 -4.20
CA ARG A 94 -4.08 5.02 -3.53
C ARG A 94 -5.30 4.20 -3.11
N TYR A 95 -5.93 4.60 -2.00
CA TYR A 95 -7.22 4.03 -1.57
C TYR A 95 -8.32 4.18 -2.63
N GLU A 96 -8.30 5.27 -3.40
CA GLU A 96 -9.19 5.50 -4.54
C GLU A 96 -9.12 4.35 -5.56
N SER A 97 -7.92 3.85 -5.85
CA SER A 97 -7.71 2.75 -6.79
C SER A 97 -7.91 1.37 -6.14
N LEU A 98 -7.51 1.22 -4.87
CA LEU A 98 -7.54 -0.06 -4.17
C LEU A 98 -8.92 -0.45 -3.64
N CYS A 99 -9.63 0.51 -3.04
CA CYS A 99 -10.83 0.27 -2.24
C CYS A 99 -12.04 1.10 -2.72
N GLN A 100 -11.84 2.08 -3.60
CA GLN A 100 -12.92 2.94 -4.13
C GLN A 100 -13.87 3.48 -3.04
N PRO A 101 -13.35 4.18 -2.01
CA PRO A 101 -14.16 4.67 -0.88
C PRO A 101 -15.34 5.57 -1.30
N CYS A 102 -15.26 6.21 -2.47
CA CYS A 102 -16.36 7.02 -3.00
C CYS A 102 -17.47 6.21 -3.68
N LYS A 103 -17.25 4.93 -3.99
CA LYS A 103 -18.22 4.05 -4.68
C LYS A 103 -18.87 3.01 -3.75
N HIS A 104 -18.31 2.80 -2.57
CA HIS A 104 -18.77 1.78 -1.63
C HIS A 104 -19.12 2.43 -0.30
N ASN A 105 -20.31 2.10 0.22
CA ASN A 105 -20.73 2.50 1.55
C ASN A 105 -20.06 1.58 2.56
N TYR A 106 -19.00 2.09 3.20
CA TYR A 106 -18.33 1.45 4.32
C TYR A 106 -19.07 1.76 5.61
N ASP A 107 -19.30 0.74 6.42
CA ASP A 107 -20.00 0.86 7.71
C ASP A 107 -19.04 1.34 8.81
N SER A 108 -17.73 1.10 8.64
CA SER A 108 -16.71 1.62 9.56
C SER A 108 -15.41 1.96 8.83
N ILE A 109 -14.78 3.06 9.22
CA ILE A 109 -13.44 3.45 8.76
C ILE A 109 -12.53 3.46 9.98
N ILE A 110 -11.55 2.55 10.00
CA ILE A 110 -10.58 2.40 11.09
C ILE A 110 -9.29 3.10 10.68
N LYS A 111 -8.80 4.02 11.50
CA LYS A 111 -7.51 4.69 11.30
C LYS A 111 -6.44 3.98 12.10
N LEU A 112 -5.31 3.72 11.47
CA LEU A 112 -4.16 3.11 12.14
C LEU A 112 -3.59 4.03 13.23
N GLU A 113 -3.77 5.34 13.10
CA GLU A 113 -3.36 6.33 14.10
C GLU A 113 -4.15 6.23 15.41
N THR A 114 -5.39 5.74 15.37
CA THR A 114 -6.31 5.62 16.52
C THR A 114 -6.84 4.21 16.68
N ILE A 115 -6.10 3.20 16.20
CA ILE A 115 -6.60 1.83 16.06
C ILE A 115 -7.13 1.23 17.36
N ASP A 116 -6.50 1.54 18.50
CA ASP A 116 -6.93 1.02 19.80
C ASP A 116 -8.29 1.55 20.23
N GLU A 117 -8.62 2.79 19.85
CA GLU A 117 -9.91 3.43 20.12
C GLU A 117 -10.95 2.93 19.11
N ASP A 118 -10.62 2.97 17.82
CA ASP A 118 -11.49 2.56 16.73
C ASP A 118 -11.90 1.08 16.85
N VAL A 119 -10.99 0.19 17.26
CA VAL A 119 -11.30 -1.23 17.50
C VAL A 119 -12.20 -1.41 18.73
N LYS A 120 -11.97 -0.66 19.80
CA LYS A 120 -12.86 -0.70 20.99
C LYS A 120 -14.26 -0.27 20.63
N ASP A 121 -14.40 0.80 19.84
CA ASP A 121 -15.71 1.28 19.40
C ASP A 121 -16.38 0.32 18.42
N PHE A 122 -15.61 -0.31 17.53
CA PHE A 122 -16.10 -1.35 16.61
C PHE A 122 -16.65 -2.58 17.36
N LEU A 123 -15.98 -3.03 18.44
CA LEU A 123 -16.37 -4.21 19.22
C LEU A 123 -17.50 -3.97 20.23
N ARG A 124 -18.02 -2.74 20.34
CA ARG A 124 -19.14 -2.41 21.25
C ARG A 124 -20.52 -2.69 20.65
N PHE A 125 -20.59 -3.03 19.38
CA PHE A 125 -21.80 -3.44 18.65
C PHE A 125 -21.90 -4.97 18.57
#